data_AF-A0A6V7EJA0-F1
#
_entry.id   AF-A0A6V7EJA0-F1
#
_cell.length_a   1.000
_cell.length_b   1.000
_cell.length_c   1.000
_cell.angle_alpha   90.00
_cell.angle_beta   90.00
_cell.angle_gamma   90.00
#
_symmetry.space_group_name_H-M   'P 1'
#
loop_
_entity.id
_entity.type
_entity.pdbx_description
1 polymer ?
#
loop_
_entity_poly.entity_id
_entity_poly.type
_entity_poly.pdbx_seq_one_letter_code
_entity_poly.pdbx_strand_id
1 'polypeptide(L)'
;MSKRNLITEIQQKNARASGRYLHGNLELYELESSFRRLVESDSALIALHVMGIASCIEVGVREAIKRLVDSGSPFLDRSEIFKDHIRFDFALTRALSATQITFGDLVSHSLPVSNLNHIASHFATLFSNGNDRIEFSRILSEVREYVEPSEEEVFGDGEVGMAQRFAPFLLKDTERLLSDISSIFETRHLVAHEANFQAVSHTDLQKYMTSARSFLNALYELVEQTLNLGMSRSGMAGSVQQLAKAGRVVQEAETIQQHVFEKIASLKSDGNYLPELFNEAIKAFQAHHEAESNLRLALHAPFTGNAMRNIEADVTLQLWKHRAAYLVNLEDQVKFYVDVQSD
;
A
#
# COMPACT_ATOMS: atom_id res chain seq x y z
N MET A 1 -32.40 -16.40 -11.80
CA MET A 1 -31.55 -15.55 -10.94
C MET A 1 -30.37 -15.10 -11.78
N SER A 2 -30.19 -13.79 -11.97
CA SER A 2 -29.06 -13.26 -12.74
C SER A 2 -27.75 -13.68 -12.09
N LYS A 3 -26.80 -14.18 -12.88
CA LYS A 3 -25.47 -14.58 -12.40
C LYS A 3 -24.80 -13.33 -11.82
N ARG A 4 -24.35 -13.42 -10.57
CA ARG A 4 -23.68 -12.33 -9.83
C ARG A 4 -22.52 -11.77 -10.67
N ASN A 5 -22.51 -10.46 -10.94
CA ASN A 5 -21.46 -9.81 -11.73
C ASN A 5 -20.46 -9.12 -10.80
N LEU A 6 -19.42 -9.88 -10.41
CA LEU A 6 -18.39 -9.45 -9.47
C LEU A 6 -17.69 -8.15 -9.88
N ILE A 7 -17.41 -7.97 -11.17
CA ILE A 7 -16.70 -6.79 -11.71
C ILE A 7 -17.55 -5.54 -11.47
N THR A 8 -18.85 -5.60 -11.79
CA THR A 8 -19.76 -4.47 -11.58
C THR A 8 -19.93 -4.14 -10.09
N GLU A 9 -20.00 -5.15 -9.23
CA GLU A 9 -20.08 -4.95 -7.77
C GLU A 9 -18.84 -4.24 -7.21
N ILE A 10 -17.64 -4.67 -7.62
CA ILE A 10 -16.37 -4.04 -7.24
C ILE A 10 -16.35 -2.59 -7.74
N GLN A 11 -16.66 -2.36 -9.02
CA GLN A 11 -16.66 -1.01 -9.60
C GLN A 11 -17.64 -0.08 -8.89
N GLN A 12 -18.86 -0.53 -8.60
CA GLN A 12 -19.85 0.26 -7.87
C GLN A 12 -19.40 0.54 -6.43
N LYS A 13 -18.78 -0.43 -5.75
CA LYS A 13 -18.21 -0.22 -4.42
C LYS A 13 -17.09 0.82 -4.47
N ASN A 14 -16.16 0.68 -5.40
CA ASN A 14 -15.05 1.62 -5.58
C ASN A 14 -15.54 3.02 -5.95
N ALA A 15 -16.59 3.14 -6.76
CA ALA A 15 -17.21 4.43 -7.09
C ALA A 15 -17.89 5.08 -5.86
N ARG A 16 -18.56 4.29 -5.01
CA ARG A 16 -19.15 4.83 -3.76
C ARG A 16 -18.10 5.25 -2.74
N ALA A 17 -16.97 4.54 -2.72
CA ALA A 17 -15.84 4.81 -1.82
C ALA A 17 -14.80 5.78 -2.43
N SER A 18 -14.97 6.22 -3.68
CA SER A 18 -13.95 6.99 -4.39
C SER A 18 -13.69 8.30 -3.64
N GLY A 19 -12.43 8.49 -3.20
CA GLY A 19 -12.03 9.65 -2.41
C GLY A 19 -12.11 9.49 -0.88
N ARG A 20 -12.57 8.34 -0.36
CA ARG A 20 -12.56 8.03 1.07
C ARG A 20 -11.43 7.07 1.40
N TYR A 21 -10.25 7.60 1.69
CA TYR A 21 -9.17 6.82 2.30
C TYR A 21 -9.57 6.44 3.73
N LEU A 22 -9.30 5.19 4.16
CA LEU A 22 -9.64 4.67 5.49
C LEU A 22 -11.13 4.71 5.82
N HIS A 23 -11.99 4.29 4.88
CA HIS A 23 -13.43 4.41 5.01
C HIS A 23 -13.95 3.76 6.30
N GLY A 24 -13.47 2.57 6.64
CA GLY A 24 -13.88 1.88 7.89
C GLY A 24 -13.54 2.67 9.16
N ASN A 25 -12.39 3.35 9.20
CA ASN A 25 -12.00 4.18 10.35
C ASN A 25 -12.87 5.45 10.43
N LEU A 26 -13.12 6.11 9.31
CA LEU A 26 -13.92 7.34 9.27
C LEU A 26 -15.36 7.10 9.72
N GLU A 27 -15.99 6.03 9.23
CA GLU A 27 -17.36 5.66 9.63
C GLU A 27 -17.42 5.25 11.11
N LEU A 28 -16.36 4.61 11.64
CA LEU A 28 -16.27 4.30 13.07
C LEU A 28 -16.23 5.57 13.93
N TYR A 29 -15.56 6.64 13.49
CA TYR A 29 -15.60 7.94 14.19
C TYR A 29 -17.00 8.55 14.20
N GLU A 30 -17.77 8.39 13.13
CA GLU A 30 -19.17 8.84 13.09
C GLU A 30 -20.03 8.06 14.09
N LEU A 31 -19.85 6.73 14.16
CA LEU A 31 -20.51 5.87 15.14
C LEU A 31 -20.11 6.22 16.59
N GLU A 32 -18.84 6.54 16.84
CA GLU A 32 -18.37 6.99 18.16
C GLU A 32 -19.04 8.32 18.55
N SER A 33 -19.18 9.24 17.59
CA SER A 33 -19.87 10.51 17.79
C SER A 33 -21.36 10.35 18.10
N SER A 34 -22.05 9.42 17.42
CA SER A 34 -23.46 9.13 17.70
C SER A 34 -23.68 8.36 18.99
N PHE A 35 -22.76 7.47 19.37
CA PHE A 35 -22.83 6.71 20.62
C PHE A 35 -22.97 7.62 21.84
N ARG A 36 -22.31 8.79 21.86
CA ARG A 36 -22.38 9.76 22.97
C ARG A 36 -23.78 10.31 23.26
N ARG A 37 -24.73 10.12 22.34
CA ARG A 37 -26.12 10.57 22.48
C ARG A 37 -27.07 9.46 22.93
N LEU A 38 -26.60 8.21 22.98
CA LEU A 38 -27.41 7.08 23.40
C LEU A 38 -27.50 7.01 24.92
N VAL A 39 -28.63 6.51 25.41
CA VAL A 39 -28.84 6.15 26.81
C VAL A 39 -29.11 4.65 26.94
N GLU A 40 -29.02 4.11 28.16
CA GLU A 40 -29.18 2.67 28.41
C GLU A 40 -30.50 2.07 27.92
N SER A 41 -31.57 2.87 27.85
CA SER A 41 -32.88 2.43 27.36
C SER A 41 -32.93 2.25 25.82
N ASP A 42 -31.93 2.71 25.07
CA ASP A 42 -31.91 2.70 23.61
C ASP A 42 -31.41 1.36 23.03
N SER A 43 -31.87 0.22 23.57
CA SER A 43 -31.30 -1.10 23.27
C SER A 43 -31.24 -1.44 21.78
N ALA A 44 -32.27 -1.08 21.01
CA ALA A 44 -32.29 -1.28 19.55
C ALA A 44 -31.21 -0.46 18.83
N LEU A 45 -31.01 0.81 19.23
CA LEU A 45 -29.98 1.65 18.63
C LEU A 45 -28.57 1.17 19.03
N ILE A 46 -28.39 0.76 20.28
CA ILE A 46 -27.13 0.18 20.78
C ILE A 46 -26.78 -1.06 19.94
N ALA A 47 -27.73 -1.97 19.74
CA ALA A 47 -27.54 -3.16 18.93
C ALA A 47 -27.21 -2.85 17.46
N LEU A 48 -27.87 -1.84 16.86
CA LEU A 48 -27.54 -1.38 15.51
C LEU A 48 -26.12 -0.78 15.41
N HIS A 49 -25.62 -0.13 16.48
CA HIS A 49 -24.24 0.34 16.50
C HIS A 49 -23.25 -0.83 16.46
N VAL A 50 -23.52 -1.96 17.13
CA VAL A 50 -22.65 -3.15 17.03
C VAL A 50 -22.59 -3.67 15.59
N MET A 51 -23.72 -3.69 14.88
CA MET A 51 -23.72 -4.05 13.45
C MET A 51 -22.88 -3.07 12.62
N GLY A 52 -22.97 -1.77 12.91
CA GLY A 52 -22.16 -0.74 12.29
C GLY A 52 -20.66 -0.94 12.55
N ILE A 53 -20.28 -1.20 13.80
CA ILE A 53 -18.89 -1.45 14.21
C ILE A 53 -18.34 -2.68 13.48
N ALA A 54 -19.08 -3.80 13.48
CA ALA A 54 -18.68 -4.99 12.75
C ALA A 54 -18.44 -4.67 11.27
N SER A 55 -19.36 -3.95 10.64
CA SER A 55 -19.23 -3.53 9.22
C SER A 55 -17.99 -2.66 8.98
N CYS A 56 -17.67 -1.73 9.90
CA CYS A 56 -16.45 -0.92 9.82
C CYS A 56 -15.18 -1.79 9.89
N ILE A 57 -15.16 -2.80 10.76
CA ILE A 57 -14.08 -3.78 10.84
C ILE A 57 -13.96 -4.56 9.53
N GLU A 58 -15.07 -5.05 8.96
CA GLU A 58 -15.06 -5.78 7.70
C GLU A 58 -14.48 -4.94 6.56
N VAL A 59 -14.90 -3.67 6.46
CA VAL A 59 -14.38 -2.74 5.45
C VAL A 59 -12.89 -2.48 5.66
N GLY A 60 -12.46 -2.15 6.89
CA GLY A 60 -11.06 -1.86 7.19
C GLY A 60 -10.14 -3.06 6.93
N VAL A 61 -10.58 -4.28 7.25
CA VAL A 61 -9.85 -5.51 6.92
C VAL A 61 -9.69 -5.70 5.41
N ARG A 62 -10.76 -5.48 4.63
CA ARG A 62 -10.69 -5.60 3.17
C ARG A 62 -9.78 -4.53 2.56
N GLU A 63 -9.81 -3.31 3.08
CA GLU A 63 -8.90 -2.24 2.65
C GLU A 63 -7.44 -2.60 2.93
N ALA A 64 -7.14 -3.15 4.11
CA ALA A 64 -5.80 -3.61 4.46
C ALA A 64 -5.31 -4.73 3.53
N ILE A 65 -6.14 -5.77 3.31
CA ILE A 65 -5.82 -6.87 2.37
C ILE A 65 -5.59 -6.33 0.96
N LYS A 66 -6.46 -5.44 0.47
CA LYS A 66 -6.34 -4.83 -0.85
C LYS A 66 -4.99 -4.13 -1.00
N ARG A 67 -4.63 -3.27 -0.04
CA ARG A 67 -3.38 -2.51 -0.06
C ARG A 67 -2.13 -3.40 -0.08
N LEU A 68 -2.12 -4.45 0.73
CA LEU A 68 -1.02 -5.42 0.76
C LEU A 68 -0.90 -6.15 -0.58
N VAL A 69 -1.99 -6.65 -1.14
CA VAL A 69 -1.95 -7.38 -2.42
C VAL A 69 -1.58 -6.45 -3.58
N ASP A 70 -2.11 -5.23 -3.61
CA ASP A 70 -1.82 -4.24 -4.66
C ASP A 70 -0.39 -3.69 -4.61
N SER A 71 0.33 -3.86 -3.49
CA SER A 71 1.76 -3.52 -3.43
C SER A 71 2.64 -4.51 -4.21
N GLY A 72 2.09 -5.63 -4.68
CA GLY A 72 2.81 -6.66 -5.43
C GLY A 72 3.45 -7.73 -4.55
N SER A 73 4.53 -8.34 -5.02
CA SER A 73 5.27 -9.35 -4.27
C SER A 73 5.82 -8.79 -2.94
N PRO A 74 5.81 -9.58 -1.85
CA PRO A 74 5.46 -11.00 -1.80
C PRO A 74 3.95 -11.27 -1.58
N PHE A 75 3.15 -10.24 -1.31
CA PHE A 75 1.74 -10.42 -0.94
C PHE A 75 0.86 -10.88 -2.09
N LEU A 76 1.12 -10.38 -3.31
CA LEU A 76 0.44 -10.84 -4.51
C LEU A 76 0.66 -12.35 -4.71
N ASP A 77 1.90 -12.82 -4.59
CA ASP A 77 2.24 -14.23 -4.77
C ASP A 77 1.58 -15.10 -3.69
N ARG A 78 1.65 -14.66 -2.42
CA ARG A 78 1.00 -15.37 -1.30
C ARG A 78 -0.52 -15.40 -1.42
N SER A 79 -1.12 -14.40 -2.08
CA SER A 79 -2.56 -14.35 -2.30
C SER A 79 -3.08 -15.43 -3.26
N GLU A 80 -2.19 -16.10 -4.01
CA GLU A 80 -2.56 -17.24 -4.87
C GLU A 80 -3.22 -18.38 -4.07
N ILE A 81 -2.87 -18.53 -2.78
CA ILE A 81 -3.49 -19.51 -1.87
C ILE A 81 -5.01 -19.30 -1.79
N PHE A 82 -5.50 -18.09 -2.02
CA PHE A 82 -6.92 -17.75 -2.00
C PHE A 82 -7.66 -18.06 -3.31
N LYS A 83 -7.01 -18.70 -4.31
CA LYS A 83 -7.60 -18.99 -5.63
C LYS A 83 -8.92 -19.76 -5.57
N ASP A 84 -9.14 -20.58 -4.56
CA ASP A 84 -10.39 -21.35 -4.43
C ASP A 84 -11.60 -20.44 -4.18
N HIS A 85 -11.37 -19.23 -3.68
CA HIS A 85 -12.40 -18.18 -3.55
C HIS A 85 -12.57 -17.34 -4.82
N ILE A 86 -11.70 -17.51 -5.83
CA ILE A 86 -11.62 -16.66 -7.01
C ILE A 86 -11.84 -17.49 -8.27
N ARG A 87 -12.97 -17.28 -8.93
CA ARG A 87 -13.22 -17.88 -10.25
C ARG A 87 -12.67 -16.99 -11.35
N PHE A 88 -11.54 -17.36 -11.94
CA PHE A 88 -11.02 -16.70 -13.14
C PHE A 88 -11.85 -17.06 -14.37
N ASP A 89 -12.44 -16.04 -15.01
CA ASP A 89 -13.07 -16.13 -16.32
C ASP A 89 -12.53 -15.04 -17.25
N PHE A 90 -12.85 -15.14 -18.55
CA PHE A 90 -12.35 -14.19 -19.55
C PHE A 90 -12.78 -12.74 -19.27
N ALA A 91 -13.95 -12.53 -18.68
CA ALA A 91 -14.43 -11.19 -18.34
C ALA A 91 -13.55 -10.58 -17.24
N LEU A 92 -13.20 -11.38 -16.23
CA LEU A 92 -12.31 -10.98 -15.15
C LEU A 92 -10.89 -10.71 -15.64
N THR A 93 -10.32 -11.57 -16.49
CA THR A 93 -8.99 -11.36 -17.09
C THR A 93 -8.96 -10.06 -17.90
N ARG A 94 -10.01 -9.79 -18.69
CA ARG A 94 -10.12 -8.54 -19.44
C ARG A 94 -10.22 -7.32 -18.51
N ALA A 95 -10.98 -7.41 -17.42
CA ALA A 95 -11.12 -6.31 -16.47
C ALA A 95 -9.79 -5.98 -15.77
N LEU A 96 -9.01 -6.99 -15.38
CA LEU A 96 -7.66 -6.82 -14.82
C LEU A 96 -6.70 -6.22 -15.84
N SER A 97 -6.66 -6.77 -17.06
CA SER A 97 -5.78 -6.27 -18.14
C SER A 97 -6.11 -4.83 -18.55
N ALA A 98 -7.38 -4.44 -18.51
CA ALA A 98 -7.83 -3.09 -18.79
C ALA A 98 -7.76 -2.16 -17.56
N THR A 99 -7.17 -2.61 -16.44
CA THR A 99 -7.03 -1.86 -15.18
C THR A 99 -8.36 -1.33 -14.60
N GLN A 100 -9.47 -2.01 -14.92
CA GLN A 100 -10.80 -1.64 -14.42
C GLN A 100 -11.00 -2.00 -12.94
N ILE A 101 -10.26 -3.00 -12.48
CA ILE A 101 -10.16 -3.46 -11.09
C ILE A 101 -8.70 -3.89 -10.85
N THR A 102 -8.25 -3.92 -9.60
CA THR A 102 -6.93 -4.44 -9.22
C THR A 102 -6.99 -5.89 -8.72
N PHE A 103 -5.84 -6.53 -8.53
CA PHE A 103 -5.78 -7.85 -7.88
C PHE A 103 -6.22 -7.76 -6.41
N GLY A 104 -5.84 -6.70 -5.71
CA GLY A 104 -6.28 -6.43 -4.35
C GLY A 104 -7.79 -6.22 -4.26
N ASP A 105 -8.42 -5.54 -5.24
CA ASP A 105 -9.88 -5.47 -5.33
C ASP A 105 -10.51 -6.86 -5.38
N LEU A 106 -9.98 -7.71 -6.26
CA LEU A 106 -10.50 -9.07 -6.48
C LEU A 106 -10.35 -9.94 -5.23
N VAL A 107 -9.14 -10.01 -4.66
CA VAL A 107 -8.84 -10.83 -3.48
C VAL A 107 -9.63 -10.32 -2.28
N SER A 108 -9.53 -9.04 -1.96
CA SER A 108 -10.20 -8.47 -0.79
C SER A 108 -11.72 -8.56 -0.87
N HIS A 109 -12.32 -8.56 -2.06
CA HIS A 109 -13.77 -8.73 -2.22
C HIS A 109 -14.21 -10.19 -2.10
N SER A 110 -13.37 -11.13 -2.53
CA SER A 110 -13.71 -12.56 -2.58
C SER A 110 -13.59 -13.26 -1.23
N LEU A 111 -12.75 -12.74 -0.33
CA LEU A 111 -12.51 -13.36 0.97
C LEU A 111 -13.68 -13.14 1.96
N PRO A 112 -14.04 -14.15 2.77
CA PRO A 112 -14.97 -13.96 3.87
C PRO A 112 -14.31 -13.14 4.98
N VAL A 113 -15.04 -12.20 5.58
CA VAL A 113 -14.59 -11.38 6.70
C VAL A 113 -15.78 -11.24 7.65
N SER A 114 -16.11 -12.32 8.35
CA SER A 114 -17.36 -12.39 9.15
C SER A 114 -17.13 -12.87 10.59
N ASN A 115 -15.89 -13.18 10.93
CA ASN A 115 -15.44 -13.57 12.27
C ASN A 115 -13.92 -13.38 12.37
N LEU A 116 -13.39 -13.47 13.58
CA LEU A 116 -11.97 -13.31 13.85
C LEU A 116 -11.10 -14.37 13.14
N ASN A 117 -11.54 -15.63 13.10
CA ASN A 117 -10.75 -16.72 12.50
C ASN A 117 -10.49 -16.49 11.00
N HIS A 118 -11.49 -15.96 10.28
CA HIS A 118 -11.31 -15.55 8.88
C HIS A 118 -10.20 -14.50 8.78
N ILE A 119 -10.30 -13.41 9.55
CA ILE A 119 -9.32 -12.32 9.56
C ILE A 119 -7.92 -12.86 9.88
N ALA A 120 -7.80 -13.60 10.98
CA ALA A 120 -6.53 -14.16 11.44
C ALA A 120 -5.91 -15.09 10.40
N SER A 121 -6.71 -15.93 9.74
CA SER A 121 -6.23 -16.82 8.70
C SER A 121 -5.68 -16.06 7.49
N HIS A 122 -6.37 -15.01 7.02
CA HIS A 122 -5.96 -14.25 5.85
C HIS A 122 -4.65 -13.51 6.10
N PHE A 123 -4.51 -12.85 7.25
CA PHE A 123 -3.26 -12.16 7.58
C PHE A 123 -2.11 -13.12 7.87
N ALA A 124 -2.35 -14.25 8.53
CA ALA A 124 -1.33 -15.28 8.71
C ALA A 124 -0.81 -15.82 7.36
N THR A 125 -1.68 -15.95 6.36
CA THR A 125 -1.30 -16.34 5.00
C THR A 125 -0.53 -15.23 4.27
N LEU A 126 -0.98 -13.98 4.35
CA LEU A 126 -0.31 -12.86 3.67
C LEU A 126 1.08 -12.57 4.26
N PHE A 127 1.27 -12.79 5.56
CA PHE A 127 2.54 -12.56 6.26
C PHE A 127 3.39 -13.81 6.46
N SER A 128 2.99 -14.96 5.89
CA SER A 128 3.81 -16.17 5.98
C SER A 128 5.17 -15.98 5.31
N ASN A 129 6.22 -16.61 5.86
CA ASN A 129 7.54 -16.60 5.24
C ASN A 129 7.90 -18.02 4.78
N GLY A 130 7.47 -18.37 3.57
CA GLY A 130 7.59 -19.76 3.07
C GLY A 130 6.67 -20.70 3.85
N ASN A 131 7.25 -21.72 4.50
CA ASN A 131 6.50 -22.69 5.30
C ASN A 131 6.20 -22.20 6.73
N ASP A 132 6.82 -21.11 7.17
CA ASP A 132 6.62 -20.59 8.52
C ASP A 132 5.38 -19.69 8.55
N ARG A 133 4.32 -20.23 9.16
CA ARG A 133 3.08 -19.49 9.42
C ARG A 133 3.25 -18.66 10.69
N ILE A 134 3.04 -17.36 10.58
CA ILE A 134 3.06 -16.44 11.72
C ILE A 134 1.62 -16.24 12.18
N GLU A 135 1.36 -16.45 13.47
CA GLU A 135 0.05 -16.23 14.06
C GLU A 135 -0.33 -14.75 14.03
N PHE A 136 -1.61 -14.48 13.76
CA PHE A 136 -2.09 -13.09 13.61
C PHE A 136 -1.95 -12.27 14.90
N SER A 137 -2.15 -12.88 16.07
CA SER A 137 -1.93 -12.19 17.35
C SER A 137 -0.48 -11.75 17.51
N ARG A 138 0.48 -12.57 17.08
CA ARG A 138 1.89 -12.20 17.06
C ARG A 138 2.15 -11.05 16.10
N ILE A 139 1.64 -11.11 14.88
CA ILE A 139 1.77 -10.02 13.88
C ILE A 139 1.29 -8.69 14.47
N LEU A 140 0.10 -8.66 15.08
CA LEU A 140 -0.45 -7.44 15.67
C LEU A 140 0.30 -6.99 16.93
N SER A 141 0.82 -7.91 17.73
CA SER A 141 1.60 -7.56 18.93
C SER A 141 2.91 -6.85 18.62
N GLU A 142 3.44 -7.05 17.42
CA GLU A 142 4.70 -6.43 16.97
C GLU A 142 4.49 -5.04 16.36
N VAL A 143 3.24 -4.61 16.14
CA VAL A 143 2.91 -3.27 15.62
C VAL A 143 3.30 -2.20 16.64
N ARG A 144 4.02 -1.19 16.19
CA ARG A 144 4.52 -0.10 17.02
C ARG A 144 3.77 1.20 16.80
N GLU A 145 3.87 2.13 17.73
CA GLU A 145 3.38 3.49 17.53
C GLU A 145 4.19 4.16 16.41
N TYR A 146 3.53 4.93 15.55
CA TYR A 146 4.24 5.69 14.52
C TYR A 146 5.15 6.73 15.16
N VAL A 147 6.39 6.80 14.68
CA VAL A 147 7.34 7.86 15.00
C VAL A 147 7.91 8.44 13.71
N GLU A 148 8.10 9.75 13.66
CA GLU A 148 8.76 10.37 12.51
C GLU A 148 10.20 9.85 12.39
N PRO A 149 10.67 9.52 11.17
CA PRO A 149 12.06 9.13 10.93
C PRO A 149 13.03 10.22 11.39
N SER A 150 14.20 9.80 11.82
CA SER A 150 15.29 10.71 12.17
C SER A 150 15.78 11.53 10.96
N GLU A 151 16.49 12.64 11.20
CA GLU A 151 17.06 13.43 10.11
C GLU A 151 17.98 12.56 9.21
N GLU A 152 18.83 11.71 9.80
CA GLU A 152 19.69 10.80 9.07
C GLU A 152 18.89 9.85 8.14
N GLU A 153 17.78 9.30 8.62
CA GLU A 153 16.87 8.47 7.79
C GLU A 153 16.19 9.27 6.68
N VAL A 154 15.82 10.53 6.94
CA VAL A 154 15.15 11.41 5.96
C VAL A 154 16.09 11.80 4.83
N PHE A 155 17.35 12.11 5.14
CA PHE A 155 18.36 12.48 4.15
C PHE A 155 19.00 11.27 3.45
N GLY A 156 18.78 10.05 3.98
CA GLY A 156 19.23 8.80 3.38
C GLY A 156 20.61 8.33 3.86
N ASP A 157 21.13 8.94 4.93
CA ASP A 157 22.39 8.56 5.58
C ASP A 157 22.19 7.49 6.66
N GLY A 158 20.95 7.33 7.16
CA GLY A 158 20.57 6.37 8.20
C GLY A 158 19.90 5.09 7.68
N GLU A 159 19.88 4.05 8.52
CA GLU A 159 19.15 2.80 8.25
C GLU A 159 17.63 3.02 8.32
N VAL A 160 16.91 2.61 7.26
CA VAL A 160 15.47 2.83 7.11
C VAL A 160 14.68 2.13 8.23
N GLY A 161 13.85 2.90 8.93
CA GLY A 161 12.95 2.37 9.96
C GLY A 161 13.59 2.21 11.33
N MET A 162 14.78 2.79 11.54
CA MET A 162 15.48 2.71 12.82
C MET A 162 14.69 3.39 13.94
N ALA A 163 14.18 4.61 13.72
CA ALA A 163 13.31 5.25 14.70
C ALA A 163 12.10 4.34 15.04
N GLN A 164 11.47 3.77 14.01
CA GLN A 164 10.29 2.93 14.14
C GLN A 164 10.57 1.65 14.93
N ARG A 165 11.76 1.06 14.81
CA ARG A 165 12.18 -0.16 15.50
C ARG A 165 12.19 -0.02 17.03
N PHE A 166 12.51 1.18 17.52
CA PHE A 166 12.59 1.46 18.96
C PHE A 166 11.33 2.12 19.53
N ALA A 167 10.34 2.42 18.69
CA ALA A 167 9.07 2.97 19.13
C ALA A 167 8.32 1.99 20.06
N PRO A 168 7.53 2.49 21.03
CA PRO A 168 6.68 1.64 21.87
C PRO A 168 5.75 0.75 21.03
N PHE A 169 5.37 -0.41 21.58
CA PHE A 169 4.31 -1.21 20.99
C PHE A 169 2.98 -0.45 21.06
N LEU A 170 2.23 -0.44 19.97
CA LEU A 170 0.96 0.25 19.87
C LEU A 170 -0.11 -0.42 20.74
N LEU A 171 -0.07 -1.75 20.80
CA LEU A 171 -1.02 -2.56 21.55
C LEU A 171 -0.39 -3.08 22.84
N LYS A 172 -1.08 -2.86 23.95
CA LYS A 172 -0.65 -3.35 25.28
C LYS A 172 -1.09 -4.78 25.56
N ASP A 173 -2.26 -5.18 25.07
CA ASP A 173 -2.88 -6.48 25.29
C ASP A 173 -3.63 -6.94 24.03
N THR A 174 -2.90 -7.63 23.16
CA THR A 174 -3.43 -8.09 21.86
C THR A 174 -4.46 -9.20 22.04
N GLU A 175 -4.28 -10.10 23.02
CA GLU A 175 -5.20 -11.22 23.23
C GLU A 175 -6.58 -10.74 23.67
N ARG A 176 -6.64 -9.80 24.62
CA ARG A 176 -7.89 -9.17 25.02
C ARG A 176 -8.54 -8.42 23.86
N LEU A 177 -7.76 -7.67 23.08
CA LEU A 177 -8.26 -6.95 21.92
C LEU A 177 -8.94 -7.91 20.93
N LEU A 178 -8.28 -9.02 20.58
CA LEU A 178 -8.82 -9.99 19.64
C LEU A 178 -10.04 -10.71 20.19
N SER A 179 -10.06 -11.04 21.49
CA SER A 179 -11.24 -11.58 22.17
C SER A 179 -12.45 -10.63 22.05
N ASP A 180 -12.23 -9.33 22.20
CA ASP A 180 -13.28 -8.32 22.02
C ASP A 180 -13.74 -8.25 20.56
N ILE A 181 -12.83 -8.35 19.58
CA ILE A 181 -13.21 -8.41 18.15
C ILE A 181 -14.04 -9.66 17.85
N SER A 182 -13.71 -10.83 18.42
CA SER A 182 -14.53 -12.04 18.29
C SER A 182 -15.94 -11.79 18.84
N SER A 183 -16.03 -11.21 20.03
CA SER A 183 -17.30 -10.89 20.69
C SER A 183 -18.17 -9.97 19.84
N ILE A 184 -17.59 -8.96 19.18
CA ILE A 184 -18.33 -8.06 18.27
C ILE A 184 -19.01 -8.84 17.13
N PHE A 185 -18.31 -9.78 16.50
CA PHE A 185 -18.89 -10.58 15.42
C PHE A 185 -19.97 -11.54 15.91
N GLU A 186 -19.78 -12.14 17.09
CA GLU A 186 -20.78 -12.99 17.73
C GLU A 186 -22.05 -12.20 18.08
N THR A 187 -21.91 -11.03 18.71
CA THR A 187 -23.04 -10.15 19.01
C THR A 187 -23.72 -9.67 17.74
N ARG A 188 -22.97 -9.31 16.69
CA ARG A 188 -23.55 -8.99 15.37
C ARG A 188 -24.34 -10.15 14.80
N HIS A 189 -23.93 -11.40 15.03
CA HIS A 189 -24.71 -12.57 14.63
C HIS A 189 -26.06 -12.62 15.36
N LEU A 190 -26.06 -12.52 16.69
CA LEU A 190 -27.27 -12.51 17.52
C LEU A 190 -28.23 -11.37 17.11
N VAL A 191 -27.71 -10.17 16.90
CA VAL A 191 -28.53 -9.01 16.52
C VAL A 191 -29.09 -9.18 15.11
N ALA A 192 -28.27 -9.55 14.13
CA ALA A 192 -28.68 -9.55 12.72
C ALA A 192 -29.49 -10.79 12.32
N HIS A 193 -29.19 -11.96 12.88
CA HIS A 193 -29.80 -13.23 12.48
C HIS A 193 -30.83 -13.76 13.49
N GLU A 194 -30.76 -13.36 14.75
CA GLU A 194 -31.72 -13.77 15.79
C GLU A 194 -32.62 -12.61 16.27
N ALA A 195 -32.41 -11.39 15.76
CA ALA A 195 -33.13 -10.18 16.17
C ALA A 195 -33.06 -9.90 17.69
N ASN A 196 -31.99 -10.37 18.35
CA ASN A 196 -31.81 -10.19 19.79
C ASN A 196 -31.15 -8.84 20.10
N PHE A 197 -31.95 -7.77 20.13
CA PHE A 197 -31.47 -6.41 20.44
C PHE A 197 -31.09 -6.18 21.92
N GLN A 198 -31.26 -7.18 22.79
CA GLN A 198 -30.82 -7.13 24.18
C GLN A 198 -29.47 -7.84 24.39
N ALA A 199 -28.86 -8.36 23.31
CA ALA A 199 -27.59 -9.07 23.37
C ALA A 199 -26.38 -8.18 23.70
N VAL A 200 -26.57 -6.86 23.79
CA VAL A 200 -25.51 -5.89 24.06
C VAL A 200 -26.01 -4.81 25.02
N SER A 201 -25.24 -4.54 26.06
CA SER A 201 -25.48 -3.41 26.96
C SER A 201 -24.76 -2.15 26.47
N HIS A 202 -25.14 -0.99 27.02
CA HIS A 202 -24.42 0.27 26.76
C HIS A 202 -22.92 0.17 27.12
N THR A 203 -22.60 -0.52 28.21
CA THR A 203 -21.21 -0.75 28.66
C THR A 203 -20.44 -1.65 27.69
N ASP A 204 -21.08 -2.71 27.19
CA ASP A 204 -20.48 -3.60 26.18
C ASP A 204 -20.20 -2.83 24.89
N LEU A 205 -21.13 -1.98 24.45
CA LEU A 205 -20.93 -1.16 23.27
C LEU A 205 -19.75 -0.18 23.41
N GLN A 206 -19.59 0.46 24.58
CA GLN A 206 -18.44 1.32 24.86
C GLN A 206 -17.12 0.56 24.75
N LYS A 207 -17.09 -0.66 25.31
CA LYS A 207 -15.93 -1.56 25.23
C LYS A 207 -15.65 -1.95 23.78
N TYR A 208 -16.66 -2.39 23.04
CA TYR A 208 -16.54 -2.76 21.63
C TYR A 208 -16.07 -1.60 20.75
N MET A 209 -16.57 -0.39 20.98
CA MET A 209 -16.12 0.80 20.25
C MET A 209 -14.62 1.06 20.45
N THR A 210 -14.17 0.99 21.72
CA THR A 210 -12.76 1.20 22.08
C THR A 210 -11.84 0.15 21.45
N SER A 211 -12.25 -1.12 21.50
CA SER A 211 -11.51 -2.23 20.94
C SER A 211 -11.51 -2.20 19.40
N ALA A 212 -12.63 -1.90 18.75
CA ALA A 212 -12.71 -1.75 17.30
C ALA A 212 -11.79 -0.63 16.79
N ARG A 213 -11.76 0.51 17.49
CA ARG A 213 -10.88 1.64 17.13
C ARG A 213 -9.41 1.26 17.28
N SER A 214 -9.04 0.62 18.39
CA SER A 214 -7.68 0.13 18.62
C SER A 214 -7.26 -0.87 17.54
N PHE A 215 -8.17 -1.79 17.17
CA PHE A 215 -7.93 -2.79 16.13
C PHE A 215 -7.75 -2.17 14.75
N LEU A 216 -8.63 -1.27 14.32
CA LEU A 216 -8.52 -0.62 13.00
C LEU A 216 -7.28 0.29 12.90
N ASN A 217 -6.92 0.98 13.98
CA ASN A 217 -5.67 1.75 14.05
C ASN A 217 -4.45 0.83 13.95
N ALA A 218 -4.43 -0.28 14.68
CA ALA A 218 -3.33 -1.24 14.61
C ALA A 218 -3.22 -1.90 13.23
N LEU A 219 -4.35 -2.17 12.58
CA LEU A 219 -4.36 -2.71 11.23
C LEU A 219 -3.86 -1.69 10.19
N TYR A 220 -4.23 -0.42 10.35
CA TYR A 220 -3.70 0.66 9.54
C TYR A 220 -2.17 0.76 9.70
N GLU A 221 -1.69 0.84 10.93
CA GLU A 221 -0.27 0.95 11.24
C GLU A 221 0.52 -0.29 10.80
N LEU A 222 -0.06 -1.49 10.91
CA LEU A 222 0.54 -2.72 10.36
C LEU A 222 0.81 -2.57 8.87
N VAL A 223 -0.17 -2.11 8.09
CA VAL A 223 -0.02 -1.94 6.64
C VAL A 223 0.99 -0.84 6.33
N GLU A 224 0.95 0.30 7.05
CA GLU A 224 1.92 1.39 6.84
C GLU A 224 3.35 0.95 7.17
N GLN A 225 3.58 0.27 8.30
CA GLN A 225 4.91 -0.21 8.69
C GLN A 225 5.42 -1.32 7.78
N THR A 226 4.51 -2.06 7.14
CA THR A 226 4.88 -3.10 6.17
C THR A 226 5.26 -2.51 4.81
N LEU A 227 4.50 -1.53 4.32
CA LEU A 227 4.65 -1.02 2.95
C LEU A 227 5.51 0.24 2.85
N ASN A 228 5.52 1.05 3.91
CA ASN A 228 6.08 2.40 3.94
C ASN A 228 6.99 2.58 5.16
N LEU A 229 7.74 1.55 5.55
CA LEU A 229 8.66 1.62 6.68
C LEU A 229 9.64 2.79 6.52
N GLY A 230 9.78 3.61 7.57
CA GLY A 230 10.68 4.77 7.58
C GLY A 230 10.20 5.96 6.74
N MET A 231 9.00 5.92 6.16
CA MET A 231 8.43 7.07 5.45
C MET A 231 7.89 8.12 6.42
N SER A 232 8.28 9.38 6.20
CA SER A 232 7.75 10.52 6.94
C SER A 232 6.30 10.80 6.56
N ARG A 233 5.46 11.13 7.56
CA ARG A 233 4.09 11.63 7.36
C ARG A 233 4.06 13.15 7.31
N SER A 234 5.15 13.81 7.68
CA SER A 234 5.32 15.25 7.50
C SER A 234 5.49 15.60 6.00
N GLY A 235 4.83 16.67 5.57
CA GLY A 235 4.94 17.11 4.17
C GLY A 235 6.36 17.55 3.78
N MET A 236 7.15 18.06 4.74
CA MET A 236 8.52 18.50 4.48
C MET A 236 9.48 17.32 4.35
N ALA A 237 9.63 16.51 5.40
CA ALA A 237 10.57 15.39 5.36
C ALA A 237 10.15 14.33 4.33
N GLY A 238 8.84 14.10 4.15
CA GLY A 238 8.35 13.25 3.06
C GLY A 238 8.79 13.75 1.67
N SER A 239 8.76 15.07 1.42
CA SER A 239 9.25 15.63 0.15
C SER A 239 10.76 15.49 -0.04
N VAL A 240 11.53 15.56 1.05
CA VAL A 240 12.99 15.33 1.02
C VAL A 240 13.29 13.87 0.69
N GLN A 241 12.57 12.92 1.29
CA GLN A 241 12.72 11.50 1.00
C GLN A 241 12.38 11.14 -0.45
N GLN A 242 11.35 11.77 -1.05
CA GLN A 242 11.04 11.58 -2.47
C GLN A 242 12.17 12.08 -3.37
N LEU A 243 12.74 13.25 -3.05
CA LEU A 243 13.87 13.79 -3.80
C LEU A 243 15.11 12.90 -3.67
N ALA A 244 15.44 12.43 -2.45
CA ALA A 244 16.54 11.51 -2.22
C ALA A 244 16.36 10.19 -3.00
N LYS A 245 15.13 9.66 -3.03
CA LYS A 245 14.77 8.48 -3.83
C LYS A 245 14.97 8.73 -5.33
N ALA A 246 14.58 9.89 -5.84
CA ALA A 246 14.81 10.27 -7.23
C ALA A 246 16.31 10.35 -7.55
N GLY A 247 17.10 10.96 -6.68
CA GLY A 247 18.55 11.05 -6.81
C GLY A 247 19.25 9.69 -6.90
N ARG A 248 18.83 8.70 -6.10
CA ARG A 248 19.37 7.32 -6.19
C ARG A 248 19.14 6.68 -7.55
N VAL A 249 17.96 6.87 -8.15
CA VAL A 249 17.66 6.35 -9.50
C VAL A 249 18.52 7.03 -10.56
N VAL A 250 18.75 8.34 -10.43
CA VAL A 250 19.69 9.07 -11.30
C VAL A 250 21.08 8.47 -11.19
N GLN A 251 21.60 8.29 -9.98
CA GLN A 251 22.93 7.74 -9.74
C GLN A 251 23.10 6.31 -10.30
N GLU A 252 22.08 5.46 -10.14
CA GLU A 252 22.05 4.11 -10.70
C GLU A 252 22.12 4.16 -12.24
N ALA A 253 21.30 5.01 -12.87
CA ALA A 253 21.30 5.19 -14.31
C ALA A 253 22.62 5.75 -14.84
N GLU A 254 23.23 6.70 -14.14
CA GLU A 254 24.55 7.27 -14.47
C GLU A 254 25.66 6.22 -14.37
N THR A 255 25.58 5.31 -13.39
CA THR A 255 26.51 4.18 -13.27
C THR A 255 26.40 3.25 -14.48
N ILE A 256 25.18 2.87 -14.88
CA ILE A 256 24.95 2.03 -16.08
C ILE A 256 25.43 2.77 -17.33
N GLN A 257 25.14 4.08 -17.42
CA GLN A 257 25.59 4.92 -18.53
C GLN A 257 27.11 4.92 -18.67
N GLN A 258 27.85 5.00 -17.55
CA GLN A 258 29.30 4.93 -17.55
C GLN A 258 29.82 3.58 -18.07
N HIS A 259 29.21 2.46 -17.65
CA HIS A 259 29.56 1.14 -18.17
C HIS A 259 29.31 1.02 -19.68
N VAL A 260 28.17 1.56 -20.17
CA VAL A 260 27.87 1.60 -21.60
C VAL A 260 28.92 2.42 -22.35
N PHE A 261 29.30 3.58 -21.82
CA PHE A 261 30.32 4.43 -22.43
C PHE A 261 31.65 3.69 -22.60
N GLU A 262 32.11 3.02 -21.54
CA GLU A 262 33.37 2.25 -21.55
C GLU A 262 33.33 1.11 -22.59
N LYS A 263 32.21 0.40 -22.69
CA LYS A 263 32.02 -0.65 -23.70
C LYS A 263 31.99 -0.09 -25.13
N ILE A 264 31.29 1.03 -25.35
CA ILE A 264 31.26 1.70 -26.66
C ILE A 264 32.66 2.16 -27.06
N ALA A 265 33.43 2.71 -26.12
CA ALA A 265 34.80 3.15 -26.36
C ALA A 265 35.75 1.98 -26.72
N SER A 266 35.42 0.75 -26.32
CA SER A 266 36.19 -0.45 -26.66
C SER A 266 35.89 -1.02 -28.05
N LEU A 267 34.79 -0.61 -28.68
CA LEU A 267 34.41 -1.07 -30.03
C LEU A 267 35.37 -0.50 -31.08
N LYS A 268 35.83 -1.36 -31.98
CA LYS A 268 36.55 -0.94 -33.17
C LYS A 268 35.54 -0.29 -34.12
N SER A 269 35.60 1.04 -34.24
CA SER A 269 34.77 1.82 -35.17
C SER A 269 35.65 2.71 -36.04
N ASP A 270 35.27 2.86 -37.31
CA ASP A 270 35.95 3.75 -38.26
C ASP A 270 35.64 5.21 -37.89
N GLY A 271 36.60 5.85 -37.22
CA GLY A 271 36.43 7.18 -36.64
C GLY A 271 35.79 7.10 -35.25
N ASN A 272 36.27 7.93 -34.33
CA ASN A 272 35.92 7.88 -32.90
C ASN A 272 34.50 8.41 -32.60
N TYR A 273 33.52 8.16 -33.48
CA TYR A 273 32.22 8.85 -33.51
C TYR A 273 31.18 8.26 -32.56
N LEU A 274 31.28 6.97 -32.17
CA LEU A 274 30.29 6.34 -31.31
C LEU A 274 30.23 6.93 -29.89
N PRO A 275 31.36 7.17 -29.20
CA PRO A 275 31.35 7.89 -27.91
C PRO A 275 30.75 9.30 -28.02
N GLU A 276 31.00 10.01 -29.13
CA GLU A 276 30.44 11.33 -29.39
C GLU A 276 28.91 11.28 -29.53
N LEU A 277 28.39 10.36 -30.34
CA LEU A 277 26.95 10.15 -30.50
C LEU A 277 26.27 9.77 -29.18
N PHE A 278 26.91 8.92 -28.37
CA PHE A 278 26.36 8.55 -27.07
C PHE A 278 26.32 9.75 -26.11
N ASN A 279 27.36 10.58 -26.07
CA ASN A 279 27.37 11.82 -25.30
C ASN A 279 26.29 12.81 -25.75
N GLU A 280 26.05 12.95 -27.05
CA GLU A 280 24.95 13.80 -27.55
C GLU A 280 23.57 13.25 -27.15
N ALA A 281 23.39 11.93 -27.17
CA ALA A 281 22.15 11.31 -26.67
C ALA A 281 21.93 11.55 -25.17
N ILE A 282 22.99 11.57 -24.36
CA ILE A 282 22.93 11.90 -22.93
C ILE A 282 22.49 13.35 -22.72
N LYS A 283 23.12 14.30 -23.42
CA LYS A 283 22.77 15.72 -23.35
C LYS A 283 21.31 15.97 -23.75
N ALA A 284 20.85 15.33 -24.82
CA ALA A 284 19.48 15.45 -25.29
C ALA A 284 18.47 14.93 -24.25
N PHE A 285 18.78 13.81 -23.58
CA PHE A 285 17.94 13.29 -22.51
C PHE A 285 17.88 14.23 -21.30
N GLN A 286 19.03 14.79 -20.87
CA GLN A 286 19.07 15.75 -19.76
C GLN A 286 18.26 17.02 -20.08
N ALA A 287 18.40 17.57 -21.29
CA ALA A 287 17.60 18.71 -21.73
C ALA A 287 16.09 18.41 -21.76
N HIS A 288 15.71 17.19 -22.16
CA HIS A 288 14.32 16.74 -22.11
C HIS A 288 13.79 16.66 -20.68
N HIS A 289 14.56 16.08 -19.75
CA HIS A 289 14.19 15.99 -18.34
C HIS A 289 14.01 17.37 -17.68
N GLU A 290 14.91 18.31 -17.97
CA GLU A 290 14.79 19.70 -17.49
C GLU A 290 13.54 20.39 -18.07
N ALA A 291 13.30 20.26 -19.37
CA ALA A 291 12.14 20.85 -20.03
C ALA A 291 10.81 20.28 -19.48
N GLU A 292 10.73 18.97 -19.27
CA GLU A 292 9.53 18.32 -18.70
C GLU A 292 9.32 18.75 -17.24
N SER A 293 10.39 18.82 -16.44
CA SER A 293 10.31 19.28 -15.04
C SER A 293 9.76 20.70 -14.96
N ASN A 294 10.30 21.60 -15.79
CA ASN A 294 9.84 23.00 -15.89
C ASN A 294 8.37 23.11 -16.34
N LEU A 295 7.96 22.30 -17.34
CA LEU A 295 6.57 22.25 -17.78
C LEU A 295 5.63 21.84 -16.63
N ARG A 296 5.99 20.80 -15.90
CA ARG A 296 5.17 20.26 -14.80
C ARG A 296 5.08 21.24 -13.64
N LEU A 297 6.19 21.86 -13.26
CA LEU A 297 6.18 22.94 -12.27
C LEU A 297 5.30 24.11 -12.70
N ALA A 298 5.37 24.52 -13.97
CA ALA A 298 4.54 25.61 -14.50
C ALA A 298 3.05 25.27 -14.51
N LEU A 299 2.66 24.04 -14.82
CA LEU A 299 1.26 23.57 -14.71
C LEU A 299 0.73 23.65 -13.28
N HIS A 300 1.62 23.58 -12.30
CA HIS A 300 1.34 23.66 -10.88
C HIS A 300 1.76 25.00 -10.26
N ALA A 301 1.89 26.06 -11.06
CA ALA A 301 2.29 27.41 -10.63
C ALA A 301 1.60 27.98 -9.38
N PRO A 302 0.33 27.68 -9.03
CA PRO A 302 -0.24 28.16 -7.76
C PRO A 302 0.31 27.47 -6.50
N PHE A 303 1.08 26.38 -6.63
CA PHE A 303 1.63 25.63 -5.50
C PHE A 303 3.09 26.01 -5.23
N THR A 304 3.50 26.06 -3.96
CA THR A 304 4.86 26.46 -3.54
C THR A 304 5.47 25.45 -2.56
N GLY A 305 6.79 25.51 -2.38
CA GLY A 305 7.51 24.76 -1.35
C GLY A 305 7.53 23.24 -1.57
N ASN A 306 7.08 22.45 -0.58
CA ASN A 306 7.12 20.98 -0.60
C ASN A 306 6.45 20.37 -1.83
N ALA A 307 5.39 20.99 -2.34
CA ALA A 307 4.66 20.52 -3.51
C ALA A 307 5.54 20.54 -4.77
N MET A 308 6.39 21.56 -4.94
CA MET A 308 7.31 21.66 -6.08
C MET A 308 8.36 20.55 -6.05
N ARG A 309 8.96 20.27 -4.88
CA ARG A 309 9.90 19.16 -4.71
C ARG A 309 9.30 17.80 -5.07
N ASN A 310 8.06 17.55 -4.67
CA ASN A 310 7.37 16.30 -5.01
C ASN A 310 7.15 16.18 -6.52
N ILE A 311 6.79 17.28 -7.19
CA ILE A 311 6.61 17.30 -8.65
C ILE A 311 7.93 16.99 -9.37
N GLU A 312 9.01 17.67 -8.99
CA GLU A 312 10.35 17.43 -9.56
C GLU A 312 10.81 15.99 -9.32
N ALA A 313 10.64 15.48 -8.10
CA ALA A 313 11.01 14.12 -7.74
C ALA A 313 10.21 13.09 -8.55
N ASP A 314 8.90 13.30 -8.75
CA ASP A 314 8.04 12.42 -9.54
C ASP A 314 8.46 12.38 -11.02
N VAL A 315 8.65 13.55 -11.64
CA VAL A 315 9.13 13.64 -13.04
C VAL A 315 10.48 12.95 -13.19
N THR A 316 11.40 13.21 -12.27
CA THR A 316 12.73 12.60 -12.26
C THR A 316 12.62 11.08 -12.15
N LEU A 317 11.83 10.57 -11.20
CA LEU A 317 11.62 9.13 -11.02
C LEU A 317 11.07 8.46 -12.27
N GLN A 318 10.08 9.06 -12.94
CA GLN A 318 9.47 8.47 -14.13
C GLN A 318 10.46 8.41 -15.29
N LEU A 319 11.10 9.54 -15.63
CA LEU A 319 12.00 9.62 -16.78
C LEU A 319 13.29 8.84 -16.57
N TRP A 320 13.89 8.93 -15.38
CA TRP A 320 15.16 8.24 -15.11
C TRP A 320 15.00 6.73 -14.93
N LYS A 321 13.86 6.23 -14.41
CA LYS A 321 13.58 4.78 -14.44
C LYS A 321 13.48 4.24 -15.85
N HIS A 322 12.76 4.95 -16.73
CA HIS A 322 12.68 4.57 -18.13
C HIS A 322 14.06 4.61 -18.80
N ARG A 323 14.86 5.65 -18.51
CA ARG A 323 16.24 5.76 -19.00
C ARG A 323 17.13 4.63 -18.50
N ALA A 324 17.06 4.27 -17.23
CA ALA A 324 17.82 3.15 -16.67
C ALA A 324 17.48 1.84 -17.39
N ALA A 325 16.19 1.52 -17.56
CA ALA A 325 15.76 0.32 -18.28
C ALA A 325 16.24 0.31 -19.75
N TYR A 326 16.17 1.46 -20.43
CA TYR A 326 16.71 1.62 -21.77
C TYR A 326 18.23 1.39 -21.81
N LEU A 327 18.98 1.96 -20.85
CA LEU A 327 20.43 1.83 -20.77
C LEU A 327 20.87 0.39 -20.50
N VAL A 328 20.16 -0.36 -19.67
CA VAL A 328 20.40 -1.80 -19.47
C VAL A 328 20.26 -2.56 -20.79
N ASN A 329 19.17 -2.31 -21.54
CA ASN A 329 18.98 -2.97 -22.83
C ASN A 329 20.07 -2.57 -23.85
N LEU A 330 20.47 -1.30 -23.86
CA LEU A 330 21.55 -0.83 -24.70
C LEU A 330 22.88 -1.48 -24.30
N GLU A 331 23.17 -1.62 -23.01
CA GLU A 331 24.37 -2.28 -22.51
C GLU A 331 24.49 -3.72 -23.00
N ASP A 332 23.39 -4.48 -22.98
CA ASP A 332 23.33 -5.84 -23.52
C ASP A 332 23.60 -5.87 -25.03
N GLN A 333 23.05 -4.90 -25.78
CA GLN A 333 23.30 -4.78 -27.22
C GLN A 333 24.76 -4.45 -27.52
N VAL A 334 25.34 -3.48 -26.82
CA VAL A 334 26.76 -3.10 -27.01
C VAL A 334 27.66 -4.28 -26.67
N LYS A 335 27.37 -5.00 -25.58
CA LYS A 335 28.11 -6.21 -25.20
C LYS A 335 28.12 -7.25 -26.33
N PHE A 336 26.96 -7.52 -26.94
CA PHE A 336 26.88 -8.43 -28.08
C PHE A 336 27.83 -8.02 -29.22
N TYR A 337 27.91 -6.73 -29.55
CA TYR A 337 28.81 -6.25 -30.60
C TYR A 337 30.30 -6.33 -30.21
N VAL A 338 30.63 -6.12 -28.94
CA VAL A 338 32.01 -6.28 -28.44
C VAL A 338 32.44 -7.76 -28.56
N ASP A 339 31.57 -8.68 -28.19
CA ASP A 339 31.84 -10.12 -28.26
C ASP A 339 32.06 -10.55 -29.72
N VAL A 340 31.19 -10.11 -30.65
CA VAL A 340 31.32 -10.41 -32.09
C VAL A 340 32.59 -9.85 -32.73
N GLN A 341 33.13 -8.73 -32.24
CA GLN A 341 34.39 -8.16 -32.74
C GLN A 341 35.65 -8.78 -32.12
N SER A 342 35.48 -9.57 -31.06
CA SER A 342 36.57 -10.22 -30.33
C SER A 342 36.85 -11.66 -30.81
N ASP A 343 35.88 -12.27 -31.51
CA ASP A 343 36.01 -13.51 -32.29
C ASP A 343 36.57 -13.23 -33.70
#